data_AF-A0A9D4LUC2-F1
#
_entry.id   AF-A0A9D4LUC2-F1
#
_cell.length_a   1.000
_cell.length_b   1.000
_cell.length_c   1.000
_cell.angle_alpha   90.00
_cell.angle_beta   90.00
_cell.angle_gamma   90.00
#
_symmetry.space_group_name_H-M   'P 1'
#
loop_
_entity.id
_entity.type
_entity.pdbx_description
1 polymer ?
#
loop_
_entity_poly.entity_id
_entity_poly.type
_entity_poly.pdbx_seq_one_letter_code
_entity_poly.pdbx_strand_id
1 'polypeptide(L)'
;MESVRNVNSKVLIATVALYGWLKVAQDLMNRKDSEDRAVCPAKETWLDDKSSAWENTSVETCTILSWLGYGQEIIQARRDAYREFGKLLTARQCGEATLIITGSKGEGLSSFLESDVDQMIVNNKVFCLEDDVKSCAFPGEITVLRSLSRKSYHGHCRLLLERRGTTIQRHVHDAFCDDGYGREILSSDLYVNNWSNVEGLTEGIVQHERAGPSIPSTVRGHMHHDKVHALHYYCPNILSKWAARPRHWPPTEVVQYVVSLGAFLTPIGFKGSEYQHVEWRVCFNAGEIELISNLNDTQTKLYVLLKMIKNDVLHPRKKEVSSYTLKNIVLWMAENNPQSSFHKKSILQWLHEALDALRVALITLELPYYMIPERNLIATSGLDEEQQRTWISTITDMLNEGPKMILRLPKIRKSLIAHPEPFRWYSGRRIELELLWIMRMNRVAICMDENGEVDFTDAILQALCRRIDEITTDVCVRMIMEGSRVINADDIGVRILMENVNDDQ
;
A
#
# COMPACT_ATOMS: atom_id res chain seq x y z
N MET A 1 -14.22 -22.18 12.58
CA MET A 1 -14.43 -21.19 11.49
C MET A 1 -15.47 -20.14 11.86
N GLU A 2 -16.60 -20.49 12.51
CA GLU A 2 -17.57 -19.50 13.02
C GLU A 2 -17.04 -18.61 14.16
N SER A 3 -16.26 -19.15 15.10
CA SER A 3 -15.66 -18.35 16.19
C SER A 3 -14.69 -17.28 15.66
N VAL A 4 -13.81 -17.64 14.72
CA VAL A 4 -12.85 -16.71 14.07
C VAL A 4 -13.55 -15.61 13.26
N ARG A 5 -14.74 -15.89 12.69
CA ARG A 5 -15.55 -14.90 11.96
C ARG A 5 -16.20 -13.87 12.88
N ASN A 6 -16.64 -14.30 14.07
CA ASN A 6 -17.37 -13.45 15.03
C ASN A 6 -16.45 -12.49 15.81
N VAL A 7 -15.18 -12.84 16.00
CA VAL A 7 -14.19 -11.98 16.69
C VAL A 7 -13.70 -10.82 15.80
N ASN A 8 -13.54 -11.06 14.49
CA ASN A 8 -13.13 -10.02 13.55
C ASN A 8 -14.18 -8.92 13.39
N SER A 9 -15.47 -9.22 13.61
CA SER A 9 -16.56 -8.26 13.46
C SER A 9 -16.66 -7.27 14.64
N LYS A 10 -16.14 -7.59 15.84
CA LYS A 10 -16.16 -6.74 17.04
C LYS A 10 -14.99 -5.74 17.12
N VAL A 11 -13.75 -6.11 16.71
CA VAL A 11 -12.60 -5.15 16.59
C VAL A 11 -13.02 -4.02 15.65
N LEU A 12 -13.71 -4.43 14.60
CA LEU A 12 -14.21 -3.61 13.54
C LEU A 12 -15.26 -2.59 14.03
N ILE A 13 -16.11 -2.93 15.02
CA ILE A 13 -17.09 -1.99 15.61
C ILE A 13 -16.36 -0.83 16.30
N ALA A 14 -15.41 -1.14 17.17
CA ALA A 14 -14.63 -0.12 17.89
C ALA A 14 -13.77 0.73 16.93
N THR A 15 -13.30 0.11 15.85
CA THR A 15 -12.56 0.77 14.75
C THR A 15 -13.44 1.77 14.00
N VAL A 16 -14.69 1.41 13.70
CA VAL A 16 -15.65 2.24 12.93
C VAL A 16 -16.15 3.43 13.73
N ALA A 17 -16.49 3.27 15.02
CA ALA A 17 -16.91 4.39 15.86
C ALA A 17 -15.82 5.47 15.95
N LEU A 18 -14.56 5.03 16.07
CA LEU A 18 -13.40 5.92 16.16
C LEU A 18 -12.99 6.50 14.80
N TYR A 19 -13.21 5.77 13.71
CA TYR A 19 -13.09 6.27 12.34
C TYR A 19 -14.01 7.47 12.10
N GLY A 20 -15.25 7.44 12.61
CA GLY A 20 -16.19 8.56 12.53
C GLY A 20 -15.62 9.84 13.17
N TRP A 21 -15.10 9.76 14.39
CA TRP A 21 -14.49 10.89 15.11
C TRP A 21 -13.25 11.46 14.38
N LEU A 22 -12.36 10.58 13.94
CA LEU A 22 -11.16 10.95 13.21
C LEU A 22 -11.47 11.56 11.84
N LYS A 23 -12.50 11.05 11.15
CA LYS A 23 -12.96 11.59 9.88
C LYS A 23 -13.53 13.00 10.05
N VAL A 24 -14.33 13.22 11.11
CA VAL A 24 -14.81 14.56 11.48
C VAL A 24 -13.65 15.51 11.78
N ALA A 25 -12.66 15.08 12.58
CA ALA A 25 -11.48 15.89 12.87
C ALA A 25 -10.66 16.21 11.60
N GLN A 26 -10.46 15.21 10.71
CA GLN A 26 -9.74 15.39 9.45
C GLN A 26 -10.49 16.33 8.51
N ASP A 27 -11.80 16.18 8.38
CA ASP A 27 -12.62 17.02 7.52
C ASP A 27 -12.69 18.47 8.07
N LEU A 28 -12.70 18.65 9.39
CA LEU A 28 -12.56 19.97 10.04
C LEU A 28 -11.21 20.62 9.72
N MET A 29 -10.11 19.86 9.76
CA MET A 29 -8.78 20.35 9.37
C MET A 29 -8.73 20.73 7.88
N ASN A 30 -9.32 19.91 7.00
CA ASN A 30 -9.35 20.15 5.56
C ASN A 30 -10.24 21.36 5.16
N ARG A 31 -11.28 21.70 5.94
CA ARG A 31 -12.17 22.85 5.66
C ARG A 31 -11.50 24.21 5.84
N LYS A 32 -10.44 24.32 6.65
CA LYS A 32 -9.67 25.58 6.76
C LYS A 32 -8.79 25.82 5.52
N ASP A 33 -8.51 24.76 4.75
CA ASP A 33 -7.73 24.79 3.50
C ASP A 33 -8.58 25.12 2.24
N SER A 34 -9.89 25.37 2.39
CA SER A 34 -10.80 25.74 1.28
C SER A 34 -11.09 27.24 1.16
N GLU A 35 -10.58 28.08 2.06
CA GLU A 35 -10.61 29.53 1.84
C GLU A 35 -9.49 29.90 0.85
N ASP A 36 -9.88 30.24 -0.39
CA ASP A 36 -9.00 30.72 -1.46
C ASP A 36 -8.26 32.01 -1.03
N ARG A 37 -7.12 31.86 -0.36
CA ARG A 37 -6.14 32.94 -0.23
C ARG A 37 -5.22 32.89 -1.46
N ALA A 38 -5.15 33.99 -2.19
CA ALA A 38 -4.20 34.16 -3.28
C ALA A 38 -2.77 33.83 -2.81
N VAL A 39 -2.01 33.12 -3.65
CA VAL A 39 -0.59 32.84 -3.41
C VAL A 39 0.10 34.17 -3.11
N CYS A 40 0.90 34.21 -2.03
CA CYS A 40 1.66 35.42 -1.72
C CYS A 40 2.57 35.73 -2.93
N PRO A 41 2.40 36.86 -3.63
CA PRO A 41 3.15 37.16 -4.86
C PRO A 41 4.67 37.16 -4.62
N ALA A 42 5.07 37.43 -3.37
CA ALA A 42 6.45 37.39 -2.93
C ALA A 42 7.09 35.99 -2.91
N LYS A 43 6.34 34.88 -3.01
CA LYS A 43 6.91 33.51 -3.10
C LYS A 43 6.99 32.99 -4.55
N GLU A 44 6.16 33.50 -5.47
CA GLU A 44 6.23 33.13 -6.89
C GLU A 44 7.47 33.72 -7.57
N THR A 45 7.87 34.93 -7.18
CA THR A 45 9.07 35.63 -7.72
C THR A 45 10.40 34.96 -7.38
N TRP A 46 10.45 34.08 -6.37
CA TRP A 46 11.68 33.34 -5.99
C TRP A 46 11.96 32.14 -6.91
N LEU A 47 10.97 31.74 -7.72
CA LEU A 47 11.12 30.66 -8.71
C LEU A 47 11.73 31.15 -10.04
N ASP A 48 12.02 32.45 -10.17
CA ASP A 48 12.57 33.05 -11.39
C ASP A 48 14.11 33.11 -11.41
N ASP A 49 14.79 32.83 -10.29
CA ASP A 49 16.26 32.75 -10.23
C ASP A 49 16.78 31.36 -10.63
N LYS A 50 17.22 31.23 -11.90
CA LYS A 50 17.32 29.95 -12.62
C LYS A 50 18.25 28.89 -12.00
N SER A 51 19.31 29.28 -11.28
CA SER A 51 20.27 28.31 -10.70
C SER A 51 19.98 27.97 -9.24
N SER A 52 19.44 28.91 -8.45
CA SER A 52 19.18 28.72 -7.02
C SER A 52 17.76 28.17 -6.75
N ALA A 53 16.82 28.34 -7.70
CA ALA A 53 15.44 27.90 -7.57
C ALA A 53 15.32 26.38 -7.37
N TRP A 54 16.08 25.56 -8.11
CA TRP A 54 16.01 24.10 -7.96
C TRP A 54 16.34 23.64 -6.55
N GLU A 55 17.43 24.13 -5.96
CA GLU A 55 17.85 23.73 -4.61
C GLU A 55 16.91 24.28 -3.54
N ASN A 56 16.53 25.56 -3.64
CA ASN A 56 15.69 26.21 -2.63
C ASN A 56 14.28 25.60 -2.61
N THR A 57 13.66 25.42 -3.77
CA THR A 57 12.34 24.77 -3.86
C THR A 57 12.43 23.30 -3.46
N SER A 58 13.54 22.62 -3.71
CA SER A 58 13.78 21.25 -3.24
C SER A 58 13.77 21.14 -1.71
N VAL A 59 14.48 22.06 -1.02
CA VAL A 59 14.51 22.10 0.45
C VAL A 59 13.12 22.40 1.03
N GLU A 60 12.41 23.38 0.46
CA GLU A 60 11.06 23.74 0.88
C GLU A 60 10.08 22.58 0.68
N THR A 61 10.15 21.91 -0.49
CA THR A 61 9.34 20.73 -0.81
C THR A 61 9.57 19.61 0.20
N CYS A 62 10.83 19.32 0.55
CA CYS A 62 11.15 18.32 1.56
C CYS A 62 10.55 18.67 2.93
N THR A 63 10.63 19.95 3.32
CA THR A 63 10.08 20.44 4.59
C THR A 63 8.57 20.27 4.64
N ILE A 64 7.86 20.67 3.58
CA ILE A 64 6.41 20.51 3.46
C ILE A 64 6.01 19.03 3.51
N LEU A 65 6.70 18.17 2.76
CA LEU A 65 6.42 16.73 2.79
C LEU A 65 6.59 16.15 4.19
N SER A 66 7.61 16.58 4.93
CA SER A 66 7.79 16.19 6.33
C SER A 66 6.63 16.66 7.21
N TRP A 67 6.15 17.89 7.05
CA TRP A 67 4.97 18.38 7.77
C TRP A 67 3.69 17.62 7.41
N LEU A 68 3.54 17.22 6.14
CA LEU A 68 2.43 16.37 5.69
C LEU A 68 2.49 14.93 6.22
N GLY A 69 3.52 14.58 7.01
CA GLY A 69 3.69 13.27 7.62
C GLY A 69 4.50 12.28 6.79
N TYR A 70 5.25 12.76 5.79
CA TYR A 70 6.18 11.97 4.99
C TYR A 70 7.64 12.14 5.45
N GLY A 71 7.83 12.44 6.73
CA GLY A 71 9.14 12.37 7.38
C GLY A 71 9.49 10.92 7.70
N GLN A 72 10.78 10.57 7.61
CA GLN A 72 11.28 9.21 7.82
C GLN A 72 10.83 8.59 9.15
N GLU A 73 10.86 9.35 10.26
CA GLU A 73 10.43 8.86 11.57
C GLU A 73 8.94 8.46 11.59
N ILE A 74 8.07 9.28 11.01
CA ILE A 74 6.63 9.03 10.95
C ILE A 74 6.33 7.84 10.03
N ILE A 75 7.01 7.77 8.88
CA ILE A 75 6.88 6.64 7.96
C ILE A 75 7.32 5.34 8.65
N GLN A 76 8.42 5.37 9.41
CA GLN A 76 8.90 4.21 10.14
C GLN A 76 7.90 3.78 11.23
N ALA A 77 7.37 4.73 11.99
CA ALA A 77 6.36 4.44 13.00
C ALA A 77 5.11 3.77 12.40
N ARG A 78 4.65 4.25 11.22
CA ARG A 78 3.55 3.59 10.49
C ARG A 78 3.91 2.17 10.07
N ARG A 79 5.10 1.95 9.48
CA ARG A 79 5.57 0.63 9.05
C ARG A 79 5.59 -0.36 10.21
N ASP A 80 6.15 0.04 11.34
CA ASP A 80 6.22 -0.80 12.54
C ASP A 80 4.81 -1.14 13.02
N ALA A 81 3.92 -0.15 13.08
CA ALA A 81 2.57 -0.34 13.55
C ALA A 81 1.74 -1.26 12.63
N TYR A 82 1.84 -1.13 11.30
CA TYR A 82 1.17 -2.01 10.33
C TYR A 82 1.79 -3.41 10.26
N ARG A 83 3.10 -3.53 10.49
CA ARG A 83 3.78 -4.83 10.60
C ARG A 83 3.29 -5.60 11.81
N GLU A 84 3.20 -4.95 12.97
CA GLU A 84 2.62 -5.57 14.17
C GLU A 84 1.14 -5.94 13.97
N PHE A 85 0.37 -5.08 13.31
CA PHE A 85 -1.02 -5.40 12.95
C PHE A 85 -1.10 -6.67 12.08
N GLY A 86 -0.26 -6.79 11.06
CA GLY A 86 -0.17 -8.00 10.21
C GLY A 86 0.21 -9.26 10.99
N LYS A 87 1.13 -9.17 11.95
CA LYS A 87 1.50 -10.29 12.84
C LYS A 87 0.33 -10.75 13.70
N LEU A 88 -0.43 -9.82 14.27
CA LEU A 88 -1.62 -10.13 15.06
C LEU A 88 -2.69 -10.82 14.21
N LEU A 89 -2.94 -10.32 12.99
CA LEU A 89 -3.85 -10.96 12.04
C LEU A 89 -3.38 -12.36 11.63
N THR A 90 -2.07 -12.55 11.47
CA THR A 90 -1.46 -13.86 11.16
C THR A 90 -1.63 -14.85 12.31
N ALA A 91 -1.35 -14.45 13.56
CA ALA A 91 -1.49 -15.31 14.73
C ALA A 91 -2.91 -15.87 14.86
N ARG A 92 -3.92 -15.09 14.47
CA ARG A 92 -5.34 -15.48 14.45
C ARG A 92 -5.72 -16.51 13.39
N GLN A 93 -4.86 -16.75 12.38
CA GLN A 93 -5.11 -17.80 11.38
C GLN A 93 -4.76 -19.20 11.86
N CYS A 94 -4.28 -19.35 13.10
CA CYS A 94 -3.91 -20.65 13.70
C CYS A 94 -2.97 -21.48 12.80
N GLY A 95 -2.05 -20.80 12.09
CA GLY A 95 -1.07 -21.44 11.21
C GLY A 95 -1.55 -21.74 9.78
N GLU A 96 -2.83 -21.59 9.46
CA GLU A 96 -3.38 -21.90 8.13
C GLU A 96 -2.94 -20.90 7.05
N ALA A 97 -2.77 -19.64 7.42
CA ALA A 97 -2.37 -18.57 6.52
C ALA A 97 -1.48 -17.53 7.19
N THR A 98 -0.68 -16.84 6.39
CA THR A 98 0.13 -15.70 6.80
C THR A 98 -0.44 -14.42 6.18
N LEU A 99 -0.70 -13.40 6.99
CA LEU A 99 -1.24 -12.11 6.52
C LEU A 99 -0.15 -11.05 6.51
N ILE A 100 0.02 -10.43 5.35
CA ILE A 100 0.98 -9.35 5.16
C ILE A 100 0.21 -8.11 4.74
N ILE A 101 0.34 -7.03 5.52
CA ILE A 101 -0.17 -5.71 5.12
C ILE A 101 0.79 -5.16 4.08
N THR A 102 0.28 -4.87 2.88
CA THR A 102 1.09 -4.38 1.75
C THR A 102 0.62 -3.00 1.31
N GLY A 103 1.06 -2.57 0.12
CA GLY A 103 0.62 -1.32 -0.50
C GLY A 103 0.98 -0.08 0.32
N SER A 104 0.24 1.00 0.13
CA SER A 104 0.60 2.31 0.68
C SER A 104 0.66 2.31 2.21
N LYS A 105 -0.23 1.57 2.88
CA LYS A 105 -0.24 1.44 4.34
C LYS A 105 0.95 0.60 4.82
N GLY A 106 1.16 -0.58 4.25
CA GLY A 106 2.31 -1.44 4.59
C GLY A 106 3.67 -0.77 4.35
N GLU A 107 3.76 0.09 3.32
CA GLU A 107 4.96 0.88 3.01
C GLU A 107 5.13 2.12 3.91
N GLY A 108 4.14 2.46 4.74
CA GLY A 108 4.12 3.64 5.63
C GLY A 108 3.82 4.98 4.93
N LEU A 109 3.33 4.93 3.69
CA LEU A 109 3.18 6.07 2.78
C LEU A 109 1.74 6.59 2.66
N SER A 110 0.79 6.02 3.37
CA SER A 110 -0.54 6.60 3.53
C SER A 110 -0.93 6.61 5.00
N SER A 111 -1.76 7.59 5.36
CA SER A 111 -2.36 7.63 6.68
C SER A 111 -3.44 6.56 6.82
N PHE A 112 -3.90 6.30 8.04
CA PHE A 112 -4.97 5.33 8.25
C PHE A 112 -6.27 5.69 7.51
N LEU A 113 -6.64 6.98 7.47
CA LEU A 113 -7.89 7.46 6.84
C LEU A 113 -7.78 7.62 5.31
N GLU A 114 -6.56 7.51 4.77
CA GLU A 114 -6.28 7.64 3.35
C GLU A 114 -6.02 6.27 2.74
N SER A 115 -6.48 6.05 1.50
CA SER A 115 -6.34 4.81 0.76
C SER A 115 -7.01 3.57 1.38
N ASP A 116 -7.18 2.58 0.51
CA ASP A 116 -7.52 1.20 0.82
C ASP A 116 -6.42 0.50 1.66
N VAL A 117 -6.84 -0.59 2.31
CA VAL A 117 -5.95 -1.53 3.01
C VAL A 117 -5.64 -2.70 2.09
N ASP A 118 -4.42 -2.75 1.55
CA ASP A 118 -3.94 -3.88 0.76
C ASP A 118 -3.47 -5.02 1.68
N GLN A 119 -4.02 -6.23 1.51
CA GLN A 119 -3.67 -7.40 2.29
C GLN A 119 -3.29 -8.57 1.39
N MET A 120 -2.14 -9.18 1.64
CA MET A 120 -1.77 -10.44 1.02
C MET A 120 -1.98 -11.58 2.01
N ILE A 121 -2.77 -12.58 1.61
CA ILE A 121 -3.10 -13.76 2.39
C ILE A 121 -2.37 -14.95 1.78
N VAL A 122 -1.30 -15.39 2.44
CA VAL A 122 -0.44 -16.48 1.97
C VAL A 122 -0.89 -17.79 2.57
N ASN A 123 -1.20 -18.78 1.72
CA ASN A 123 -1.58 -20.11 2.15
C ASN A 123 -0.37 -20.89 2.67
N ASN A 124 -0.40 -21.32 3.93
CA ASN A 124 0.71 -22.05 4.55
C ASN A 124 0.68 -23.58 4.32
N LYS A 125 -0.39 -24.11 3.72
CA LYS A 125 -0.56 -25.55 3.41
C LYS A 125 -0.20 -25.91 1.96
N VAL A 126 0.19 -24.94 1.15
CA VAL A 126 0.58 -25.13 -0.25
C VAL A 126 1.92 -24.46 -0.52
N PHE A 127 2.86 -25.21 -1.07
CA PHE A 127 4.21 -24.73 -1.37
C PHE A 127 4.58 -25.05 -2.82
N CYS A 128 5.11 -24.05 -3.53
CA CYS A 128 5.48 -24.20 -4.93
C CYS A 128 7.00 -24.17 -5.09
N LEU A 129 7.53 -25.09 -5.90
CA LEU A 129 8.95 -25.17 -6.26
C LEU A 129 9.15 -24.72 -7.70
N GLU A 130 10.24 -24.02 -7.97
CA GLU A 130 10.68 -23.72 -9.32
C GLU A 130 11.01 -25.01 -10.12
N ASP A 131 10.73 -24.98 -11.43
CA ASP A 131 10.77 -26.14 -12.34
C ASP A 131 12.00 -27.04 -12.18
N ASP A 132 13.20 -26.46 -12.24
CA ASP A 132 14.46 -27.19 -12.23
C ASP A 132 15.04 -27.40 -10.82
N VAL A 133 14.29 -27.06 -9.76
CA VAL A 133 14.71 -27.21 -8.37
C VAL A 133 14.36 -28.60 -7.84
N LYS A 134 15.34 -29.27 -7.23
CA LYS A 134 15.13 -30.57 -6.60
C LYS A 134 14.13 -30.45 -5.44
N SER A 135 13.23 -31.43 -5.35
CA SER A 135 12.24 -31.49 -4.28
C SER A 135 12.91 -31.65 -2.91
N CYS A 136 12.43 -30.92 -1.91
CA CYS A 136 12.87 -31.01 -0.53
C CYS A 136 11.89 -31.87 0.29
N ALA A 137 12.30 -32.34 1.47
CA ALA A 137 11.37 -32.97 2.39
C ALA A 137 10.40 -31.93 2.96
N PHE A 138 9.12 -32.07 2.64
CA PHE A 138 8.01 -31.27 3.19
C PHE A 138 7.14 -32.15 4.09
N PRO A 139 6.57 -31.63 5.20
CA PRO A 139 5.59 -32.36 6.01
C PRO A 139 4.45 -32.92 5.16
N GLY A 140 3.88 -34.07 5.55
CA GLY A 140 2.84 -34.77 4.79
C GLY A 140 1.53 -33.97 4.62
N GLU A 141 1.29 -32.99 5.50
CA GLU A 141 0.17 -32.05 5.41
C GLU A 141 0.31 -31.04 4.28
N ILE A 142 1.54 -30.76 3.83
CA ILE A 142 1.83 -29.75 2.82
C ILE A 142 1.62 -30.31 1.43
N THR A 143 0.79 -29.62 0.66
CA THR A 143 0.64 -29.82 -0.79
C THR A 143 1.81 -29.17 -1.50
N VAL A 144 2.50 -29.93 -2.35
CA VAL A 144 3.67 -29.47 -3.09
C VAL A 144 3.33 -29.39 -4.57
N LEU A 145 3.57 -28.20 -5.14
CA LEU A 145 3.38 -27.89 -6.56
C LEU A 145 4.73 -27.60 -7.20
N ARG A 146 4.82 -27.82 -8.51
CA ARG A 146 5.97 -27.48 -9.34
C ARG A 146 5.58 -26.45 -10.39
N SER A 147 6.36 -25.39 -10.53
CA SER A 147 6.12 -24.40 -11.56
C SER A 147 6.47 -24.94 -12.94
N LEU A 148 5.75 -24.48 -13.95
CA LEU A 148 6.01 -24.77 -15.37
C LEU A 148 6.15 -23.44 -16.09
N SER A 149 7.38 -22.94 -16.20
CA SER A 149 7.67 -21.58 -16.69
C SER A 149 7.93 -21.50 -18.20
N ARG A 150 8.46 -22.56 -18.83
CA ARG A 150 8.96 -22.55 -20.23
C ARG A 150 7.98 -22.09 -21.31
N LYS A 151 6.67 -22.26 -21.09
CA LYS A 151 5.60 -21.85 -22.03
C LYS A 151 4.77 -20.68 -21.50
N SER A 152 5.15 -20.08 -20.39
CA SER A 152 4.45 -18.96 -19.79
C SER A 152 5.22 -17.66 -20.03
N TYR A 153 4.49 -16.55 -20.00
CA TYR A 153 5.08 -15.21 -20.09
C TYR A 153 6.02 -14.94 -18.90
N HIS A 154 6.99 -14.05 -19.08
CA HIS A 154 7.95 -13.70 -18.03
C HIS A 154 7.23 -13.27 -16.74
N GLY A 155 7.65 -13.87 -15.61
CA GLY A 155 7.03 -13.67 -14.30
C GLY A 155 5.67 -14.36 -14.12
N HIS A 156 5.27 -15.26 -15.01
CA HIS A 156 4.10 -16.13 -14.88
C HIS A 156 4.51 -17.60 -15.03
N CYS A 157 3.72 -18.49 -14.43
CA CYS A 157 3.90 -19.93 -14.56
C CYS A 157 2.60 -20.68 -14.31
N ARG A 158 2.49 -21.91 -14.83
CA ARG A 158 1.45 -22.85 -14.39
C ARG A 158 1.97 -23.70 -13.24
N LEU A 159 1.07 -24.28 -12.44
CA LEU A 159 1.43 -25.04 -11.24
C LEU A 159 0.94 -26.48 -11.36
N LEU A 160 1.89 -27.41 -11.50
CA LEU A 160 1.66 -28.85 -11.59
C LEU A 160 1.65 -29.47 -10.19
N LEU A 161 0.68 -30.34 -9.90
CA LEU A 161 0.67 -31.10 -8.66
C LEU A 161 1.78 -32.16 -8.65
N GLU A 162 2.69 -32.05 -7.68
CA GLU A 162 3.71 -33.07 -7.43
C GLU A 162 3.30 -34.00 -6.30
N ARG A 163 2.70 -33.44 -5.24
CA ARG A 163 2.19 -34.21 -4.11
C ARG A 163 1.04 -33.49 -3.43
N ARG A 164 -0.07 -34.21 -3.23
CA ARG A 164 -1.22 -33.71 -2.46
C ARG A 164 -0.98 -33.89 -0.96
N GLY A 165 -1.18 -32.83 -0.19
CA GLY A 165 -1.11 -32.88 1.27
C GLY A 165 -2.36 -33.51 1.88
N THR A 166 -2.25 -34.05 3.10
CA THR A 166 -3.37 -34.71 3.81
C THR A 166 -4.44 -33.74 4.32
N THR A 167 -4.10 -32.46 4.51
CA THR A 167 -4.98 -31.43 5.12
C THR A 167 -5.29 -30.29 4.15
N ILE A 168 -5.38 -30.57 2.85
CA ILE A 168 -5.64 -29.54 1.85
C ILE A 168 -7.05 -28.94 2.04
N GLN A 169 -7.12 -27.61 2.03
CA GLN A 169 -8.38 -26.90 2.18
C GLN A 169 -9.27 -27.12 0.95
N ARG A 170 -10.58 -27.31 1.18
CA ARG A 170 -11.55 -27.67 0.13
C ARG A 170 -11.54 -26.71 -1.06
N HIS A 171 -11.50 -25.40 -0.83
CA HIS A 171 -11.49 -24.40 -1.90
C HIS A 171 -10.24 -24.52 -2.82
N VAL A 172 -9.12 -24.99 -2.28
CA VAL A 172 -7.90 -25.29 -3.04
C VAL A 172 -8.03 -26.63 -3.75
N HIS A 173 -8.53 -27.66 -3.05
CA HIS A 173 -8.76 -28.98 -3.62
C HIS A 173 -9.64 -28.91 -4.87
N ASP A 174 -10.73 -28.15 -4.80
CA ASP A 174 -11.72 -28.01 -5.87
C ASP A 174 -11.24 -27.08 -7.00
N ALA A 175 -10.00 -26.55 -6.91
CA ALA A 175 -9.40 -25.70 -7.94
C ALA A 175 -8.40 -26.45 -8.84
N PHE A 176 -8.14 -27.74 -8.59
CA PHE A 176 -7.34 -28.57 -9.49
C PHE A 176 -8.15 -28.99 -10.72
N CYS A 177 -7.50 -28.98 -11.88
CA CYS A 177 -8.06 -29.46 -13.14
C CYS A 177 -7.02 -30.23 -13.95
N ASP A 178 -7.45 -30.97 -14.96
CA ASP A 178 -6.55 -31.66 -15.89
C ASP A 178 -5.87 -30.67 -16.86
N ASP A 179 -4.61 -30.91 -17.19
CA ASP A 179 -3.83 -30.08 -18.13
C ASP A 179 -3.97 -30.48 -19.61
N GLY A 180 -4.86 -31.42 -19.92
CA GLY A 180 -5.04 -32.04 -21.23
C GLY A 180 -4.15 -33.26 -21.48
N TYR A 181 -3.24 -33.58 -20.55
CA TYR A 181 -2.31 -34.72 -20.64
C TYR A 181 -2.45 -35.70 -19.47
N GLY A 182 -3.55 -35.64 -18.72
CA GLY A 182 -3.76 -36.53 -17.57
C GLY A 182 -3.06 -36.08 -16.28
N ARG A 183 -2.54 -34.84 -16.23
CA ARG A 183 -1.86 -34.30 -15.05
C ARG A 183 -2.69 -33.21 -14.40
N GLU A 184 -2.67 -33.18 -13.06
CA GLU A 184 -3.38 -32.18 -12.30
C GLU A 184 -2.59 -30.87 -12.21
N ILE A 185 -3.22 -29.77 -12.61
CA ILE A 185 -2.71 -28.40 -12.45
C ILE A 185 -3.66 -27.57 -11.60
N LEU A 186 -3.13 -26.59 -10.87
CA LEU A 186 -3.93 -25.69 -10.05
C LEU A 186 -4.40 -24.49 -10.88
N SER A 187 -5.71 -24.40 -11.16
CA SER A 187 -6.28 -23.26 -11.89
C SER A 187 -6.33 -22.02 -11.00
N SER A 188 -5.77 -20.91 -11.49
CA SER A 188 -5.86 -19.61 -10.83
C SER A 188 -7.29 -19.09 -10.75
N ASP A 189 -8.08 -19.28 -11.82
CA ASP A 189 -9.45 -18.78 -11.85
C ASP A 189 -10.40 -19.59 -10.97
N LEU A 190 -10.32 -20.94 -11.00
CA LEU A 190 -11.09 -21.76 -10.07
C LEU A 190 -10.70 -21.44 -8.62
N TYR A 191 -9.40 -21.27 -8.34
CA TYR A 191 -8.92 -20.95 -7.00
C TYR A 191 -9.54 -19.64 -6.48
N VAL A 192 -9.49 -18.57 -7.27
CA VAL A 192 -10.05 -17.26 -6.86
C VAL A 192 -11.56 -17.32 -6.70
N ASN A 193 -12.26 -17.97 -7.64
CA ASN A 193 -13.72 -18.07 -7.58
C ASN A 193 -14.18 -18.87 -6.36
N ASN A 194 -13.53 -20.01 -6.08
CA ASN A 194 -13.83 -20.82 -4.91
C ASN A 194 -13.59 -20.05 -3.61
N TRP A 195 -12.50 -19.28 -3.55
CA TRP A 195 -12.20 -18.44 -2.39
C TRP A 195 -13.22 -17.29 -2.21
N SER A 196 -13.53 -16.55 -3.28
CA SER A 196 -14.53 -15.47 -3.27
C SER A 196 -15.87 -15.94 -2.70
N ASN A 197 -16.29 -17.15 -3.06
CA ASN A 197 -17.53 -17.74 -2.52
C ASN A 197 -17.46 -18.01 -1.01
N VAL A 198 -16.28 -18.34 -0.47
CA VAL A 198 -16.08 -18.56 0.97
C VAL A 198 -16.09 -17.24 1.74
N GLU A 199 -15.49 -16.18 1.20
CA GLU A 199 -15.44 -14.86 1.84
C GLU A 199 -16.78 -14.12 1.81
N GLY A 200 -17.52 -14.18 0.70
CA GLY A 200 -18.81 -13.51 0.53
C GLY A 200 -19.89 -13.93 1.53
N LEU A 201 -19.66 -14.97 2.32
CA LEU A 201 -20.54 -15.45 3.39
C LEU A 201 -20.28 -14.77 4.75
N THR A 202 -19.40 -13.77 4.81
CA THR A 202 -19.02 -13.10 6.07
C THR A 202 -19.88 -11.87 6.34
N GLU A 203 -20.59 -11.86 7.46
CA GLU A 203 -21.48 -10.77 7.85
C GLU A 203 -20.72 -9.43 8.01
N GLY A 204 -21.30 -8.34 7.48
CA GLY A 204 -20.70 -7.00 7.51
C GLY A 204 -19.61 -6.72 6.47
N ILE A 205 -19.33 -7.67 5.56
CA ILE A 205 -18.41 -7.50 4.43
C ILE A 205 -19.21 -7.47 3.13
N VAL A 206 -19.09 -6.38 2.37
CA VAL A 206 -19.62 -6.27 1.01
C VAL A 206 -18.48 -6.49 0.04
N GLN A 207 -18.48 -7.62 -0.65
CA GLN A 207 -17.48 -7.92 -1.68
C GLN A 207 -17.84 -7.20 -2.99
N HIS A 208 -16.82 -6.70 -3.70
CA HIS A 208 -16.97 -6.06 -5.01
C HIS A 208 -16.41 -6.93 -6.13
N GLU A 209 -16.60 -6.48 -7.37
CA GLU A 209 -16.05 -7.14 -8.55
C GLU A 209 -14.53 -7.26 -8.47
N ARG A 210 -14.02 -8.42 -8.87
CA ARG A 210 -12.58 -8.74 -8.90
C ARG A 210 -11.81 -7.68 -9.69
N ALA A 211 -10.69 -7.23 -9.15
CA ALA A 211 -9.90 -6.16 -9.75
C ALA A 211 -8.44 -6.57 -9.92
N GLY A 212 -8.17 -7.44 -10.90
CA GLY A 212 -6.87 -8.08 -11.08
C GLY A 212 -6.74 -9.31 -10.15
N PRO A 213 -5.64 -9.48 -9.39
CA PRO A 213 -5.54 -10.56 -8.42
C PRO A 213 -6.27 -10.25 -7.10
N SER A 214 -6.76 -9.01 -6.92
CA SER A 214 -7.45 -8.60 -5.71
C SER A 214 -8.95 -8.87 -5.77
N ILE A 215 -9.50 -9.20 -4.61
CA ILE A 215 -10.92 -9.24 -4.31
C ILE A 215 -11.17 -8.02 -3.41
N PRO A 216 -11.64 -6.90 -3.98
CA PRO A 216 -11.95 -5.71 -3.20
C PRO A 216 -13.19 -5.99 -2.35
N SER A 217 -13.20 -5.42 -1.15
CA SER A 217 -14.34 -5.50 -0.24
C SER A 217 -14.48 -4.20 0.55
N THR A 218 -15.71 -3.83 0.85
CA THR A 218 -16.01 -2.77 1.81
C THR A 218 -16.51 -3.41 3.09
N VAL A 219 -15.87 -3.05 4.17
CA VAL A 219 -16.22 -3.53 5.49
C VAL A 219 -17.07 -2.46 6.19
N ARG A 220 -18.31 -2.83 6.56
CA ARG A 220 -19.31 -1.97 7.23
C ARG A 220 -19.53 -0.61 6.56
N GLY A 221 -19.44 -0.53 5.24
CA GLY A 221 -19.68 0.70 4.46
C GLY A 221 -18.59 1.77 4.54
N HIS A 222 -17.50 1.56 5.29
CA HIS A 222 -16.53 2.63 5.59
C HIS A 222 -15.09 2.32 5.22
N MET A 223 -14.65 1.05 5.31
CA MET A 223 -13.26 0.69 5.06
C MET A 223 -13.12 -0.19 3.83
N HIS A 224 -12.29 0.26 2.88
CA HIS A 224 -11.99 -0.49 1.66
C HIS A 224 -10.76 -1.38 1.88
N HIS A 225 -10.90 -2.67 1.55
CA HIS A 225 -9.85 -3.67 1.65
C HIS A 225 -9.65 -4.35 0.30
N ASP A 226 -8.40 -4.37 -0.17
CA ASP A 226 -8.00 -5.13 -1.35
C ASP A 226 -7.25 -6.37 -0.88
N LYS A 227 -7.90 -7.53 -0.95
CA LYS A 227 -7.32 -8.81 -0.53
C LYS A 227 -6.77 -9.58 -1.71
N VAL A 228 -5.54 -10.05 -1.61
CA VAL A 228 -4.87 -10.86 -2.63
C VAL A 228 -4.42 -12.18 -2.01
N HIS A 229 -4.89 -13.30 -2.57
CA HIS A 229 -4.41 -14.61 -2.17
C HIS A 229 -3.07 -14.91 -2.82
N ALA A 230 -2.22 -15.61 -2.08
CA ALA A 230 -0.94 -16.05 -2.61
C ALA A 230 -0.53 -17.43 -2.08
N LEU A 231 0.35 -18.09 -2.83
CA LEU A 231 1.02 -19.32 -2.43
C LEU A 231 2.51 -19.04 -2.23
N HIS A 232 3.15 -19.76 -1.32
CA HIS A 232 4.61 -19.69 -1.18
C HIS A 232 5.30 -20.20 -2.45
N TYR A 233 6.36 -19.52 -2.87
CA TYR A 233 7.16 -19.91 -4.03
C TYR A 233 8.66 -19.87 -3.74
N TYR A 234 9.28 -21.04 -3.87
CA TYR A 234 10.73 -21.18 -3.79
C TYR A 234 11.35 -21.11 -5.17
N CYS A 235 11.89 -19.94 -5.52
CA CYS A 235 12.49 -19.64 -6.82
C CYS A 235 13.95 -19.14 -6.71
N PRO A 236 14.88 -20.01 -6.28
CA PRO A 236 16.27 -19.65 -6.09
C PRO A 236 16.93 -19.13 -7.37
N ASN A 237 16.52 -19.57 -8.56
CA ASN A 237 17.14 -19.11 -9.80
C ASN A 237 16.76 -17.65 -10.11
N ILE A 238 15.48 -17.28 -9.97
CA ILE A 238 15.03 -15.89 -10.13
C ILE A 238 15.72 -14.98 -9.12
N LEU A 239 15.72 -15.37 -7.84
CA LEU A 239 16.30 -14.57 -6.77
C LEU A 239 17.83 -14.43 -6.89
N SER A 240 18.53 -15.49 -7.30
CA SER A 240 19.99 -15.44 -7.50
C SER A 240 20.36 -14.53 -8.67
N LYS A 241 19.61 -14.57 -9.78
CA LYS A 241 19.79 -13.63 -10.89
C LYS A 241 19.58 -12.19 -10.45
N TRP A 242 18.51 -11.93 -9.69
CA TRP A 242 18.27 -10.61 -9.11
C TRP A 242 19.42 -10.19 -8.20
N ALA A 243 19.89 -11.05 -7.30
CA ALA A 243 20.94 -10.74 -6.32
C ALA A 243 22.33 -10.52 -6.96
N ALA A 244 22.62 -11.14 -8.10
CA ALA A 244 23.90 -11.03 -8.79
C ALA A 244 24.10 -9.71 -9.55
N ARG A 245 23.07 -8.85 -9.68
CA ARG A 245 23.21 -7.59 -10.42
C ARG A 245 24.21 -6.63 -9.75
N PRO A 246 25.08 -5.95 -10.54
CA PRO A 246 25.90 -4.86 -10.04
C PRO A 246 25.01 -3.69 -9.62
N ARG A 247 25.27 -3.12 -8.44
CA ARG A 247 24.39 -2.09 -7.86
C ARG A 247 25.11 -1.12 -6.93
N HIS A 248 24.57 0.09 -6.80
CA HIS A 248 24.93 1.03 -5.73
C HIS A 248 24.06 0.85 -4.48
N TRP A 249 22.87 0.27 -4.67
CA TRP A 249 21.86 0.04 -3.65
C TRP A 249 20.96 -1.14 -4.06
N PRO A 250 20.42 -1.91 -3.10
CA PRO A 250 20.63 -1.77 -1.67
C PRO A 250 21.96 -2.41 -1.22
N PRO A 251 22.39 -2.20 0.04
CA PRO A 251 23.53 -2.89 0.63
C PRO A 251 23.40 -4.41 0.53
N THR A 252 24.52 -5.13 0.52
CA THR A 252 24.56 -6.59 0.35
C THR A 252 23.73 -7.33 1.41
N GLU A 253 23.69 -6.83 2.64
CA GLU A 253 22.92 -7.41 3.74
C GLU A 253 21.42 -7.36 3.44
N VAL A 254 20.95 -6.25 2.88
CA VAL A 254 19.55 -6.09 2.45
C VAL A 254 19.24 -7.00 1.26
N VAL A 255 20.17 -7.14 0.30
CA VAL A 255 20.02 -8.09 -0.82
C VAL A 255 19.84 -9.52 -0.30
N GLN A 256 20.72 -9.96 0.61
CA GLN A 256 20.65 -11.29 1.20
C GLN A 256 19.35 -11.50 1.97
N TYR A 257 18.92 -10.49 2.73
CA TYR A 257 17.67 -10.55 3.48
C TYR A 257 16.46 -10.65 2.54
N VAL A 258 16.40 -9.84 1.48
CA VAL A 258 15.34 -9.91 0.44
C VAL A 258 15.29 -11.30 -0.21
N VAL A 259 16.45 -11.90 -0.52
CA VAL A 259 16.51 -13.27 -1.05
C VAL A 259 15.95 -14.28 -0.04
N SER A 260 16.24 -14.11 1.25
CA SER A 260 15.76 -15.01 2.30
C SER A 260 14.25 -14.96 2.54
N LEU A 261 13.60 -13.84 2.19
CA LEU A 261 12.15 -13.68 2.30
C LEU A 261 11.37 -14.49 1.26
N GLY A 262 12.04 -14.97 0.20
CA GLY A 262 11.43 -15.78 -0.85
C GLY A 262 10.48 -15.00 -1.76
N ALA A 263 9.60 -15.73 -2.45
CA ALA A 263 8.62 -15.19 -3.38
C ALA A 263 7.24 -15.79 -3.13
N PHE A 264 6.25 -15.22 -3.81
CA PHE A 264 4.88 -15.69 -3.78
C PHE A 264 4.31 -15.81 -5.19
N LEU A 265 3.22 -16.56 -5.30
CA LEU A 265 2.44 -16.72 -6.53
C LEU A 265 1.02 -16.23 -6.30
N THR A 266 0.57 -15.29 -7.12
CA THR A 266 -0.80 -14.76 -7.08
C THR A 266 -1.63 -15.33 -8.22
N PRO A 267 -2.93 -15.60 -8.00
CA PRO A 267 -3.80 -16.26 -8.97
C PRO A 267 -4.28 -15.25 -10.03
N ILE A 268 -3.39 -14.89 -10.94
CA ILE A 268 -3.71 -14.09 -12.12
C ILE A 268 -2.80 -14.50 -13.27
N GLY A 269 -3.42 -14.88 -14.39
CA GLY A 269 -2.68 -15.20 -15.61
C GLY A 269 -2.35 -13.98 -16.44
N PHE A 270 -1.47 -14.19 -17.43
CA PHE A 270 -1.10 -13.13 -18.35
C PHE A 270 -2.24 -12.85 -19.34
N LYS A 271 -2.64 -11.59 -19.49
CA LYS A 271 -3.75 -11.20 -20.37
C LYS A 271 -3.44 -11.56 -21.82
N GLY A 272 -4.30 -12.36 -22.45
CA GLY A 272 -4.13 -12.82 -23.83
C GLY A 272 -3.27 -14.09 -23.96
N SER A 273 -2.83 -14.68 -22.85
CA SER A 273 -2.19 -16.00 -22.84
C SER A 273 -3.22 -17.11 -23.11
N GLU A 274 -2.82 -18.14 -23.86
CA GLU A 274 -3.62 -19.38 -24.03
C GLU A 274 -3.94 -20.03 -22.68
N TYR A 275 -3.03 -19.88 -21.71
CA TYR A 275 -3.13 -20.48 -20.38
C TYR A 275 -3.60 -19.50 -19.30
N GLN A 276 -4.17 -18.35 -19.67
CA GLN A 276 -4.52 -17.27 -18.74
C GLN A 276 -5.32 -17.73 -17.50
N HIS A 277 -6.19 -18.73 -17.64
CA HIS A 277 -7.07 -19.23 -16.57
C HIS A 277 -6.39 -20.21 -15.58
N VAL A 278 -5.17 -20.65 -15.88
CA VAL A 278 -4.36 -21.58 -15.06
C VAL A 278 -2.97 -21.02 -14.72
N GLU A 279 -2.69 -19.80 -15.15
CA GLU A 279 -1.42 -19.12 -14.89
C GLU A 279 -1.44 -18.35 -13.58
N TRP A 280 -0.31 -18.40 -12.90
CA TRP A 280 -0.04 -17.71 -11.66
C TRP A 280 1.10 -16.72 -11.88
N ARG A 281 1.01 -15.57 -11.23
CA ARG A 281 1.99 -14.50 -11.36
C ARG A 281 2.92 -14.45 -10.16
N VAL A 282 4.21 -14.48 -10.42
CA VAL A 282 5.26 -14.33 -9.41
C VAL A 282 5.25 -12.91 -8.86
N CYS A 283 5.31 -12.77 -7.55
CA CYS A 283 5.46 -11.50 -6.85
C CYS A 283 6.38 -11.63 -5.64
N PHE A 284 6.92 -10.49 -5.19
CA PHE A 284 7.93 -10.43 -4.14
C PHE A 284 7.52 -9.45 -3.04
N ASN A 285 6.22 -9.37 -2.69
CA ASN A 285 5.67 -8.32 -1.83
C ASN A 285 6.46 -8.11 -0.52
N ALA A 286 6.91 -9.20 0.14
CA ALA A 286 7.73 -9.09 1.35
C ALA A 286 9.10 -8.44 1.06
N GLY A 287 9.80 -8.89 0.02
CA GLY A 287 11.06 -8.30 -0.44
C GLY A 287 10.89 -6.86 -0.93
N GLU A 288 9.79 -6.54 -1.62
CA GLU A 288 9.48 -5.18 -2.06
C GLU A 288 9.23 -4.24 -0.88
N ILE A 289 8.51 -4.68 0.16
CA ILE A 289 8.33 -3.89 1.39
C ILE A 289 9.68 -3.60 2.04
N GLU A 290 10.57 -4.60 2.09
CA GLU A 290 11.92 -4.42 2.63
C GLU A 290 12.76 -3.44 1.80
N LEU A 291 12.73 -3.56 0.48
CA LEU A 291 13.40 -2.63 -0.44
C LEU A 291 12.91 -1.20 -0.24
N ILE A 292 11.59 -0.97 -0.20
CA ILE A 292 11.02 0.36 0.06
C ILE A 292 11.36 0.85 1.47
N SER A 293 11.52 -0.06 2.43
CA SER A 293 11.91 0.29 3.79
C SER A 293 13.34 0.80 3.89
N ASN A 294 14.22 0.38 2.97
CA ASN A 294 15.63 0.76 2.90
C ASN A 294 15.92 1.91 1.93
N LEU A 295 14.90 2.55 1.35
CA LEU A 295 15.07 3.81 0.65
C LEU A 295 15.45 4.91 1.65
N ASN A 296 16.35 5.81 1.25
CA ASN A 296 16.65 6.99 2.05
C ASN A 296 15.48 8.00 2.03
N ASP A 297 15.58 9.03 2.88
CA ASP A 297 14.52 10.05 3.03
C ASP A 297 14.18 10.76 1.71
N THR A 298 15.18 11.06 0.88
CA THR A 298 14.96 11.76 -0.40
C THR A 298 14.28 10.84 -1.43
N GLN A 299 14.70 9.59 -1.54
CA GLN A 299 14.09 8.60 -2.43
C GLN A 299 12.64 8.27 -2.02
N THR A 300 12.39 8.17 -0.70
CA THR A 300 11.05 7.94 -0.19
C THR A 300 10.12 9.11 -0.52
N LYS A 301 10.59 10.35 -0.32
CA LYS A 301 9.85 11.55 -0.70
C LYS A 301 9.65 11.67 -2.22
N LEU A 302 10.63 11.28 -3.03
CA LEU A 302 10.48 11.17 -4.49
C LEU A 302 9.32 10.24 -4.86
N TYR A 303 9.25 9.05 -4.24
CA TYR A 303 8.15 8.13 -4.47
C TYR A 303 6.78 8.72 -4.09
N VAL A 304 6.71 9.43 -2.96
CA VAL A 304 5.49 10.15 -2.54
C VAL A 304 5.08 11.20 -3.58
N LEU A 305 6.02 12.01 -4.08
CA LEU A 305 5.75 13.02 -5.12
C LEU A 305 5.22 12.39 -6.40
N LEU A 306 5.82 11.29 -6.87
CA LEU A 306 5.34 10.58 -8.05
C LEU A 306 3.90 10.08 -7.87
N LYS A 307 3.56 9.57 -6.67
CA LYS A 307 2.18 9.14 -6.35
C LYS A 307 1.21 10.32 -6.35
N MET A 308 1.61 11.47 -5.82
CA MET A 308 0.81 12.70 -5.87
C MET A 308 0.59 13.14 -7.32
N ILE A 309 1.63 13.17 -8.17
CA ILE A 309 1.49 13.54 -9.59
C ILE A 309 0.54 12.60 -10.31
N LYS A 310 0.67 11.29 -10.10
CA LYS A 310 -0.24 10.31 -10.69
C LYS A 310 -1.70 10.61 -10.33
N ASN A 311 -1.98 10.86 -9.06
CA ASN A 311 -3.35 11.03 -8.59
C ASN A 311 -3.93 12.42 -8.91
N ASP A 312 -3.14 13.48 -8.74
CA ASP A 312 -3.60 14.87 -8.75
C ASP A 312 -3.37 15.57 -10.10
N VAL A 313 -2.55 15.00 -10.99
CA VAL A 313 -2.22 15.61 -12.28
C VAL A 313 -2.57 14.69 -13.44
N LEU A 314 -2.13 13.43 -13.38
CA LEU A 314 -2.34 12.48 -14.48
C LEU A 314 -3.75 11.88 -14.51
N HIS A 315 -4.45 11.83 -13.37
CA HIS A 315 -5.84 11.39 -13.23
C HIS A 315 -6.15 10.09 -14.02
N PRO A 316 -5.56 8.94 -13.63
CA PRO A 316 -5.81 7.68 -14.32
C PRO A 316 -7.30 7.34 -14.36
N ARG A 317 -7.82 7.00 -15.55
CA ARG A 317 -9.23 6.63 -15.76
C ARG A 317 -9.57 5.28 -15.09
N LYS A 318 -8.60 4.37 -14.96
CA LYS A 318 -8.73 3.03 -14.34
C LYS A 318 -7.48 2.63 -13.54
N LYS A 319 -7.19 1.32 -13.39
CA LYS A 319 -5.94 0.77 -12.83
C LYS A 319 -4.72 0.92 -13.77
N GLU A 320 -4.77 1.87 -14.70
CA GLU A 320 -3.72 2.15 -15.68
C GLU A 320 -2.50 2.74 -14.98
N VAL A 321 -1.31 2.25 -15.34
CA VAL A 321 0.01 2.66 -14.80
C VAL A 321 -0.07 2.96 -13.29
N SER A 322 -0.08 1.89 -12.50
CA SER A 322 -0.36 1.97 -11.07
C SER A 322 0.79 2.57 -10.26
N SER A 323 0.57 2.80 -8.96
CA SER A 323 1.63 3.18 -8.02
C SER A 323 2.78 2.17 -8.00
N TYR A 324 2.49 0.91 -8.38
CA TYR A 324 3.49 -0.14 -8.58
C TYR A 324 4.48 0.17 -9.71
N THR A 325 4.03 0.78 -10.81
CA THR A 325 4.92 1.24 -11.90
C THR A 325 5.89 2.29 -11.37
N LEU A 326 5.37 3.29 -10.67
CA LEU A 326 6.18 4.39 -10.12
C LEU A 326 7.20 3.88 -9.10
N LYS A 327 6.79 2.91 -8.28
CA LYS A 327 7.67 2.22 -7.33
C LYS A 327 8.89 1.63 -8.04
N ASN A 328 8.68 0.97 -9.18
CA ASN A 328 9.76 0.35 -9.94
C ASN A 328 10.72 1.38 -10.55
N ILE A 329 10.22 2.53 -11.00
CA ILE A 329 11.09 3.63 -11.44
C ILE A 329 12.01 4.06 -10.29
N VAL A 330 11.48 4.28 -9.09
CA VAL A 330 12.28 4.69 -7.92
C VAL A 330 13.32 3.62 -7.54
N LEU A 331 12.95 2.34 -7.56
CA LEU A 331 13.89 1.25 -7.27
C LEU A 331 15.04 1.17 -8.28
N TRP A 332 14.74 1.31 -9.58
CA TRP A 332 15.77 1.36 -10.62
C TRP A 332 16.68 2.58 -10.48
N MET A 333 16.11 3.76 -10.19
CA MET A 333 16.91 4.96 -9.95
C MET A 333 17.82 4.82 -8.72
N ALA A 334 17.33 4.22 -7.64
CA ALA A 334 18.11 3.97 -6.44
C ALA A 334 19.27 2.99 -6.71
N GLU A 335 19.03 1.91 -7.47
CA GLU A 335 20.07 0.92 -7.84
C GLU A 335 21.17 1.53 -8.72
N ASN A 336 20.77 2.38 -9.68
CA ASN A 336 21.65 2.90 -10.74
C ASN A 336 22.45 4.15 -10.34
N ASN A 337 22.17 4.77 -9.19
CA ASN A 337 22.81 6.02 -8.79
C ASN A 337 23.41 5.94 -7.39
N PRO A 338 24.54 6.64 -7.12
CA PRO A 338 25.13 6.69 -5.79
C PRO A 338 24.15 7.21 -4.73
N GLN A 339 24.11 6.60 -3.55
CA GLN A 339 23.19 7.04 -2.49
C GLN A 339 23.44 8.49 -2.04
N SER A 340 24.68 8.97 -2.14
CA SER A 340 25.06 10.35 -1.81
C SER A 340 24.44 11.41 -2.72
N SER A 341 23.99 11.05 -3.93
CA SER A 341 23.34 12.00 -4.83
C SER A 341 21.88 12.28 -4.46
N PHE A 342 21.28 11.46 -3.58
CA PHE A 342 19.92 11.64 -3.09
C PHE A 342 19.91 12.44 -1.79
N HIS A 343 19.90 13.76 -1.90
CA HIS A 343 19.80 14.67 -0.76
C HIS A 343 18.69 15.71 -0.93
N LYS A 344 18.29 16.37 0.16
CA LYS A 344 17.14 17.31 0.19
C LYS A 344 17.15 18.35 -0.94
N LYS A 345 18.31 18.93 -1.25
CA LYS A 345 18.47 19.92 -2.35
C LYS A 345 18.33 19.36 -3.77
N SER A 346 18.37 18.04 -3.95
CA SER A 346 18.32 17.37 -5.26
C SER A 346 16.93 16.78 -5.59
N ILE A 347 15.96 16.82 -4.67
CA ILE A 347 14.70 16.08 -4.84
C ILE A 347 13.95 16.47 -6.12
N LEU A 348 13.92 17.75 -6.49
CA LEU A 348 13.24 18.17 -7.72
C LEU A 348 13.99 17.72 -8.98
N GLN A 349 15.33 17.69 -8.94
CA GLN A 349 16.11 17.11 -10.03
C GLN A 349 15.75 15.63 -10.20
N TRP A 350 15.71 14.86 -9.10
CA TRP A 350 15.29 13.46 -9.16
C TRP A 350 13.83 13.28 -9.58
N LEU A 351 12.95 14.20 -9.22
CA LEU A 351 11.57 14.20 -9.71
C LEU A 351 11.51 14.39 -11.22
N HIS A 352 12.28 15.33 -11.75
CA HIS A 352 12.40 15.56 -13.18
C HIS A 352 12.92 14.31 -13.90
N GLU A 353 14.01 13.71 -13.42
CA GLU A 353 14.56 12.46 -13.98
C GLU A 353 13.56 11.29 -13.91
N ALA A 354 12.83 11.15 -12.81
CA ALA A 354 11.84 10.09 -12.65
C ALA A 354 10.63 10.25 -13.58
N LEU A 355 10.19 11.50 -13.79
CA LEU A 355 9.12 11.83 -14.74
C LEU A 355 9.58 11.61 -16.17
N ASP A 356 10.83 11.93 -16.50
CA ASP A 356 11.38 11.63 -17.82
C ASP A 356 11.51 10.12 -18.05
N ALA A 357 11.96 9.36 -17.05
CA ALA A 357 11.98 7.89 -17.12
C ALA A 357 10.57 7.32 -17.34
N LEU A 358 9.55 7.86 -16.68
CA LEU A 358 8.15 7.50 -16.92
C LEU A 358 7.72 7.84 -18.36
N ARG A 359 8.06 9.04 -18.85
CA ARG A 359 7.75 9.47 -20.22
C ARG A 359 8.40 8.54 -21.25
N VAL A 360 9.67 8.21 -21.09
CA VAL A 360 10.39 7.26 -21.96
C VAL A 360 9.75 5.88 -21.91
N ALA A 361 9.39 5.39 -20.73
CA ALA A 361 8.70 4.11 -20.57
C ALA A 361 7.32 4.10 -21.27
N LEU A 362 6.59 5.22 -21.23
CA LEU A 362 5.34 5.37 -21.95
C LEU A 362 5.56 5.39 -23.46
N ILE A 363 6.57 6.10 -23.98
CA ILE A 363 6.87 6.18 -25.42
C ILE A 363 7.31 4.82 -25.97
N THR A 364 8.21 4.15 -25.26
CA THR A 364 8.79 2.86 -25.67
C THR A 364 7.88 1.67 -25.36
N LEU A 365 6.80 1.90 -24.60
CA LEU A 365 5.93 0.88 -24.04
C LEU A 365 6.67 -0.15 -23.18
N GLU A 366 7.80 0.23 -22.58
CA GLU A 366 8.67 -0.65 -21.83
C GLU A 366 9.06 -0.09 -20.46
N LEU A 367 8.74 -0.85 -19.41
CA LEU A 367 9.32 -0.64 -18.09
C LEU A 367 9.63 -2.01 -17.46
N PRO A 368 10.92 -2.37 -17.31
CA PRO A 368 11.33 -3.62 -16.67
C PRO A 368 10.85 -3.68 -15.22
N TYR A 369 10.26 -4.80 -14.83
CA TYR A 369 9.98 -5.06 -13.42
C TYR A 369 11.28 -5.24 -12.64
N TYR A 370 11.43 -4.56 -11.52
CA TYR A 370 12.68 -4.51 -10.76
C TYR A 370 13.18 -5.88 -10.31
N MET A 371 12.29 -6.81 -9.92
CA MET A 371 12.69 -8.15 -9.49
C MET A 371 12.89 -9.13 -10.65
N ILE A 372 12.18 -8.93 -11.78
CA ILE A 372 12.26 -9.76 -12.98
C ILE A 372 12.28 -8.83 -14.21
N PRO A 373 13.45 -8.34 -14.65
CA PRO A 373 13.54 -7.33 -15.70
C PRO A 373 12.85 -7.71 -17.02
N GLU A 374 12.82 -9.00 -17.34
CA GLU A 374 12.16 -9.53 -18.54
C GLU A 374 10.64 -9.36 -18.52
N ARG A 375 10.05 -9.05 -17.36
CA ARG A 375 8.62 -8.75 -17.23
C ARG A 375 8.39 -7.25 -17.40
N ASN A 376 7.80 -6.87 -18.52
CA ASN A 376 7.42 -5.48 -18.82
C ASN A 376 6.12 -5.06 -18.11
N LEU A 377 6.19 -4.01 -17.29
CA LEU A 377 5.06 -3.48 -16.53
C LEU A 377 4.09 -2.65 -17.37
N ILE A 378 4.55 -1.94 -18.39
CA ILE A 378 3.69 -1.10 -19.25
C ILE A 378 2.79 -1.98 -20.12
N ALA A 379 3.31 -3.07 -20.67
CA ALA A 379 2.54 -4.03 -21.48
C ALA A 379 1.30 -4.59 -20.74
N THR A 380 1.38 -4.72 -19.41
CA THR A 380 0.28 -5.25 -18.58
C THR A 380 -0.60 -4.17 -17.94
N SER A 381 -0.30 -2.90 -18.19
CA SER A 381 -0.96 -1.77 -17.51
C SER A 381 -2.39 -1.49 -17.97
N GLY A 382 -2.76 -1.96 -19.17
CA GLY A 382 -4.07 -1.70 -19.76
C GLY A 382 -4.28 -0.25 -20.21
N LEU A 383 -3.20 0.54 -20.29
CA LEU A 383 -3.20 1.93 -20.75
C LEU A 383 -3.68 2.02 -22.21
N ASP A 384 -4.72 2.82 -22.45
CA ASP A 384 -5.18 3.11 -23.81
C ASP A 384 -4.31 4.18 -24.49
N GLU A 385 -4.36 4.24 -25.82
CA GLU A 385 -3.49 5.13 -26.61
C GLU A 385 -3.80 6.63 -26.36
N GLU A 386 -5.06 7.00 -26.11
CA GLU A 386 -5.45 8.40 -25.88
C GLU A 386 -4.88 8.89 -24.54
N GLN A 387 -5.04 8.07 -23.51
CA GLN A 387 -4.53 8.33 -22.18
C GLN A 387 -3.00 8.36 -22.17
N GLN A 388 -2.35 7.43 -22.89
CA GLN A 388 -0.91 7.40 -23.09
C GLN A 388 -0.41 8.73 -23.70
N ARG A 389 -0.99 9.17 -24.82
CA ARG A 389 -0.61 10.44 -25.47
C ARG A 389 -0.82 11.64 -24.55
N THR A 390 -1.95 11.66 -23.85
CA THR A 390 -2.28 12.71 -22.88
C THR A 390 -1.23 12.78 -21.77
N TRP A 391 -0.86 11.64 -21.20
CA TRP A 391 0.16 11.57 -20.15
C TRP A 391 1.54 11.99 -20.64
N ILE A 392 1.95 11.55 -21.83
CA ILE A 392 3.22 11.97 -22.44
C ILE A 392 3.26 13.49 -22.61
N SER A 393 2.17 14.10 -23.09
CA SER A 393 2.05 15.56 -23.22
C SER A 393 2.14 16.25 -21.85
N THR A 394 1.30 15.83 -20.90
CA THR A 394 1.26 16.43 -19.56
C THR A 394 2.59 16.34 -18.84
N ILE A 395 3.27 15.18 -18.92
CA ILE A 395 4.60 15.00 -18.33
C ILE A 395 5.62 15.91 -19.03
N THR A 396 5.56 16.03 -20.36
CA THR A 396 6.44 16.93 -21.13
C THR A 396 6.27 18.38 -20.70
N ASP A 397 5.04 18.84 -20.51
CA ASP A 397 4.76 20.19 -20.01
C ASP A 397 5.34 20.41 -18.61
N MET A 398 5.19 19.43 -17.71
CA MET A 398 5.78 19.49 -16.36
C MET A 398 7.31 19.57 -16.40
N LEU A 399 7.96 18.78 -17.25
CA LEU A 399 9.42 18.83 -17.41
C LEU A 399 9.87 20.21 -17.90
N ASN A 400 9.13 20.80 -18.84
CA ASN A 400 9.42 22.15 -19.37
C ASN A 400 9.23 23.26 -18.32
N GLU A 401 8.38 23.07 -17.32
CA GLU A 401 8.17 24.02 -16.21
C GLU A 401 9.33 24.05 -15.19
N GLY A 402 10.19 23.02 -15.17
CA GLY A 402 11.28 22.91 -14.20
C GLY A 402 10.77 22.92 -12.75
N PRO A 403 11.36 23.69 -11.81
CA PRO A 403 10.96 23.68 -10.40
C PRO A 403 9.50 24.07 -10.18
N LYS A 404 8.90 24.85 -11.09
CA LYS A 404 7.51 25.31 -11.00
C LYS A 404 6.51 24.15 -11.11
N MET A 405 6.92 22.98 -11.61
CA MET A 405 6.07 21.79 -11.71
C MET A 405 5.44 21.40 -10.36
N ILE A 406 6.12 21.69 -9.24
CA ILE A 406 5.62 21.35 -7.90
C ILE A 406 4.33 22.09 -7.55
N LEU A 407 4.09 23.25 -8.17
CA LEU A 407 2.87 24.04 -7.97
C LEU A 407 1.64 23.40 -8.62
N ARG A 408 1.83 22.42 -9.52
CA ARG A 408 0.72 21.60 -10.04
C ARG A 408 0.13 20.67 -8.99
N LEU A 409 0.84 20.41 -7.88
CA LEU A 409 0.37 19.56 -6.80
C LEU A 409 -0.46 20.37 -5.79
N PRO A 410 -1.80 20.18 -5.70
CA PRO A 410 -2.66 21.03 -4.88
C PRO A 410 -2.27 21.00 -3.40
N LYS A 411 -1.91 19.82 -2.86
CA LYS A 411 -1.46 19.67 -1.46
C LYS A 411 -0.23 20.54 -1.17
N ILE A 412 0.76 20.54 -2.05
CA ILE A 412 2.01 21.31 -1.85
C ILE A 412 1.75 22.80 -2.09
N ARG A 413 1.02 23.14 -3.16
CA ARG A 413 0.66 24.53 -3.47
C ARG A 413 -0.05 25.19 -2.28
N LYS A 414 -1.02 24.51 -1.67
CA LYS A 414 -1.73 25.03 -0.49
C LYS A 414 -0.81 25.22 0.72
N SER A 415 0.06 24.25 1.00
CA SER A 415 1.02 24.34 2.10
C SER A 415 2.03 25.49 1.94
N LEU A 416 2.37 25.87 0.70
CA LEU A 416 3.23 27.02 0.43
C LEU A 416 2.55 28.36 0.77
N ILE A 417 1.22 28.43 0.70
CA ILE A 417 0.41 29.63 0.94
C ILE A 417 0.11 29.81 2.44
N ALA A 418 -0.03 28.72 3.19
CA ALA A 418 -0.33 28.75 4.61
C ALA A 418 0.79 29.40 5.45
N HIS A 419 0.42 30.07 6.56
CA HIS A 419 1.41 30.46 7.56
C HIS A 419 2.09 29.20 8.12
N PRO A 420 3.43 29.12 8.15
CA PRO A 420 4.15 27.88 8.50
C PRO A 420 3.79 27.32 9.87
N GLU A 421 3.60 28.18 10.87
CA GLU A 421 3.42 27.78 12.27
C GLU A 421 2.06 27.11 12.55
N PRO A 422 0.89 27.70 12.18
CA PRO A 422 -0.38 27.00 12.31
C PRO A 422 -0.43 25.69 11.54
N PHE A 423 0.03 25.68 10.29
CA PHE A 423 0.02 24.47 9.44
C PHE A 423 0.85 23.34 10.06
N ARG A 424 2.06 23.67 10.53
CA ARG A 424 2.95 22.72 11.22
C ARG A 424 2.29 22.16 12.48
N TRP A 425 1.62 23.00 13.27
CA TRP A 425 0.97 22.57 14.50
C TRP A 425 -0.19 21.60 14.23
N TYR A 426 -1.11 21.96 13.33
CA TYR A 426 -2.26 21.11 12.98
C TYR A 426 -1.80 19.77 12.40
N SER A 427 -0.82 19.82 11.50
CA SER A 427 -0.27 18.60 10.90
C SER A 427 0.39 17.68 11.94
N GLY A 428 1.09 18.25 12.92
CA GLY A 428 1.66 17.50 14.05
C GLY A 428 0.60 16.79 14.88
N ARG A 429 -0.49 17.47 15.25
CA ARG A 429 -1.60 16.87 16.01
C ARG A 429 -2.32 15.77 15.24
N ARG A 430 -2.55 15.98 13.94
CA ARG A 430 -3.12 14.95 13.06
C ARG A 430 -2.29 13.66 13.07
N ILE A 431 -0.96 13.79 12.96
CA ILE A 431 -0.03 12.65 12.96
C ILE A 431 -0.03 11.95 14.34
N GLU A 432 -0.02 12.72 15.43
CA GLU A 432 -0.09 12.16 16.80
C GLU A 432 -1.36 11.32 17.00
N LEU A 433 -2.52 11.85 16.60
CA LEU A 433 -3.80 11.14 16.64
C LEU A 433 -3.77 9.87 15.81
N GLU A 434 -3.22 9.93 14.60
CA GLU A 434 -3.10 8.77 13.72
C GLU A 434 -2.26 7.65 14.36
N LEU A 435 -1.09 7.97 14.91
CA LEU A 435 -0.20 6.98 15.51
C LEU A 435 -0.81 6.35 16.77
N LEU A 436 -1.40 7.17 17.66
CA LEU A 436 -2.11 6.68 18.85
C LEU A 436 -3.25 5.73 18.46
N TRP A 437 -3.91 6.02 17.34
CA TRP A 437 -4.98 5.20 16.83
C TRP A 437 -4.50 3.83 16.34
N ILE A 438 -3.43 3.77 15.53
CA ILE A 438 -2.89 2.48 15.07
C ILE A 438 -2.40 1.65 16.27
N MET A 439 -1.77 2.29 17.26
CA MET A 439 -1.37 1.64 18.51
C MET A 439 -2.58 1.09 19.27
N ARG A 440 -3.67 1.85 19.35
CA ARG A 440 -4.93 1.42 19.98
C ARG A 440 -5.54 0.22 19.26
N MET A 441 -5.60 0.22 17.93
CA MET A 441 -6.08 -0.95 17.18
C MET A 441 -5.32 -2.21 17.53
N ASN A 442 -3.99 -2.13 17.55
CA ASN A 442 -3.14 -3.26 17.90
C ASN A 442 -3.43 -3.76 19.32
N ARG A 443 -3.66 -2.84 20.26
CA ARG A 443 -4.04 -3.19 21.65
C ARG A 443 -5.42 -3.82 21.75
N VAL A 444 -6.43 -3.25 21.10
CA VAL A 444 -7.78 -3.85 21.04
C VAL A 444 -7.72 -5.25 20.44
N ALA A 445 -6.90 -5.46 19.39
CA ALA A 445 -6.73 -6.77 18.81
C ALA A 445 -6.02 -7.78 19.75
N ILE A 446 -5.20 -7.32 20.69
CA ILE A 446 -4.53 -8.17 21.69
C ILE A 446 -5.47 -8.48 22.86
N CYS A 447 -6.24 -7.50 23.35
CA CYS A 447 -7.10 -7.63 24.54
C CYS A 447 -8.46 -8.30 24.27
N MET A 448 -8.59 -9.00 23.15
CA MET A 448 -9.78 -9.78 22.84
C MET A 448 -9.67 -11.21 23.33
N ASP A 449 -10.71 -11.68 24.01
CA ASP A 449 -10.81 -13.07 24.43
C ASP A 449 -11.15 -14.02 23.25
N GLU A 450 -11.24 -15.33 23.55
CA GLU A 450 -11.58 -16.36 22.55
C GLU A 450 -12.99 -16.17 21.94
N ASN A 451 -13.86 -15.39 22.59
CA ASN A 451 -15.21 -15.03 22.15
C ASN A 451 -15.24 -13.68 21.40
N GLY A 452 -14.11 -12.98 21.33
CA GLY A 452 -13.95 -11.70 20.66
C GLY A 452 -14.48 -10.50 21.44
N GLU A 453 -14.66 -10.63 22.74
CA GLU A 453 -14.99 -9.53 23.62
C GLU A 453 -13.73 -8.76 24.00
N VAL A 454 -13.81 -7.43 23.92
CA VAL A 454 -12.68 -6.56 24.29
C VAL A 454 -12.73 -6.31 25.78
N ASP A 455 -11.68 -6.69 26.49
CA ASP A 455 -11.52 -6.29 27.88
C ASP A 455 -11.05 -4.83 27.96
N PHE A 456 -11.98 -3.91 28.27
CA PHE A 456 -11.70 -2.49 28.43
C PHE A 456 -11.12 -2.11 29.80
N THR A 457 -10.82 -3.07 30.67
CA THR A 457 -10.15 -2.80 31.96
C THR A 457 -8.65 -2.52 31.81
N ASP A 458 -8.08 -2.73 30.62
CA ASP A 458 -6.68 -2.44 30.33
C ASP A 458 -6.35 -0.94 30.51
N ALA A 459 -5.48 -0.64 31.48
CA ALA A 459 -5.10 0.72 31.85
C ALA A 459 -4.40 1.48 30.69
N ILE A 460 -3.70 0.78 29.80
CA ILE A 460 -3.05 1.39 28.63
C ILE A 460 -4.12 1.77 27.60
N LEU A 461 -5.11 0.92 27.37
CA LEU A 461 -6.23 1.20 26.48
C LEU A 461 -7.01 2.44 26.94
N GLN A 462 -7.30 2.54 28.24
CA GLN A 462 -7.96 3.71 28.83
C GLN A 462 -7.11 4.99 28.73
N ALA A 463 -5.79 4.89 28.92
CA ALA A 463 -4.89 6.03 28.75
C ALA A 463 -4.83 6.52 27.29
N LEU A 464 -4.81 5.61 26.31
CA LEU A 464 -4.87 5.94 24.89
C LEU A 464 -6.17 6.66 24.52
N CYS A 465 -7.33 6.21 25.02
CA CYS A 465 -8.61 6.88 24.80
C CYS A 465 -8.59 8.31 25.31
N ARG A 466 -8.20 8.52 26.58
CA ARG A 466 -8.12 9.87 27.17
C ARG A 466 -7.22 10.81 26.36
N ARG A 467 -6.07 10.30 25.89
CA ARG A 467 -5.15 11.11 25.10
C ARG A 467 -5.72 11.55 23.75
N ILE A 468 -6.49 10.68 23.09
CA ILE A 468 -7.18 11.01 21.84
C ILE A 468 -8.21 12.12 22.09
N ASP A 469 -8.97 12.04 23.18
CA ASP A 469 -10.00 13.03 23.53
C ASP A 469 -9.38 14.40 23.87
N GLU A 470 -8.25 14.42 24.58
CA GLU A 470 -7.49 15.64 24.89
C GLU A 470 -7.04 16.37 23.63
N ILE A 471 -6.40 15.65 22.70
CA ILE A 471 -5.86 16.25 21.46
C ILE A 471 -7.01 16.76 20.58
N THR A 472 -8.09 15.99 20.45
CA THR A 472 -9.27 16.39 19.67
C THR A 472 -9.88 17.68 20.25
N THR A 473 -9.97 17.77 21.57
CA THR A 473 -10.47 18.96 22.26
C THR A 473 -9.57 20.18 22.02
N ASP A 474 -8.24 20.02 22.18
CA ASP A 474 -7.23 21.07 21.95
C ASP A 474 -7.32 21.65 20.53
N VAL A 475 -7.47 20.78 19.52
CA VAL A 475 -7.66 21.18 18.12
C VAL A 475 -8.95 21.99 17.94
N CYS A 476 -10.08 21.51 18.47
CA CYS A 476 -11.37 22.20 18.38
C CYS A 476 -11.32 23.58 19.04
N VAL A 477 -10.77 23.70 20.26
CA VAL A 477 -10.65 24.97 20.98
C VAL A 477 -9.81 25.97 20.17
N ARG A 478 -8.67 25.52 19.63
CA ARG A 478 -7.80 26.40 18.84
C ARG A 478 -8.45 26.87 17.54
N MET A 479 -9.22 26.00 16.86
CA MET A 479 -10.01 26.39 15.69
C MET A 479 -11.04 27.48 16.03
N ILE A 480 -11.72 27.36 17.17
CA ILE A 480 -12.67 28.37 17.65
C ILE A 480 -11.97 29.70 17.95
N MET A 481 -10.83 29.66 18.66
CA MET A 481 -10.06 30.85 19.04
C MET A 481 -9.46 31.59 17.84
N GLU A 482 -9.11 30.89 16.76
CA GLU A 482 -8.57 31.48 15.53
C GLU A 482 -9.65 32.04 14.59
N GLY A 483 -10.90 32.18 15.05
CA GLY A 483 -11.95 32.91 14.36
C GLY A 483 -12.71 32.13 13.29
N SER A 484 -12.63 30.80 13.28
CA SER A 484 -13.46 29.96 12.41
C SER A 484 -14.93 30.02 12.86
N ARG A 485 -15.67 31.00 12.34
CA ARG A 485 -17.12 31.11 12.50
C ARG A 485 -17.87 30.04 11.71
N VAL A 486 -17.74 28.75 12.04
CA VAL A 486 -18.79 27.73 11.83
C VAL A 486 -18.38 26.51 12.65
N ILE A 487 -18.78 26.45 13.91
CA ILE A 487 -19.01 25.16 14.57
C ILE A 487 -20.31 25.33 15.32
N ASN A 488 -21.43 25.02 14.66
CA ASN A 488 -22.64 24.76 15.40
C ASN A 488 -22.45 23.38 16.07
N ALA A 489 -22.76 23.26 17.36
CA ALA A 489 -22.63 22.00 18.09
C ALA A 489 -23.48 20.89 17.46
N ASP A 490 -24.48 21.24 16.65
CA ASP A 490 -25.33 20.32 15.90
C ASP A 490 -24.67 19.73 14.63
N ASP A 491 -23.63 20.35 14.07
CA ASP A 491 -22.89 19.84 12.89
C ASP A 491 -21.85 18.78 13.28
N ILE A 492 -21.39 18.80 14.54
CA ILE A 492 -20.62 17.70 15.11
C ILE A 492 -21.66 16.68 15.57
N GLY A 493 -21.90 15.64 14.76
CA GLY A 493 -22.80 14.53 15.09
C GLY A 493 -22.32 13.71 16.29
N VAL A 494 -22.27 14.32 17.49
CA VAL A 494 -22.02 13.66 18.78
C VAL A 494 -23.28 12.93 19.26
N ARG A 495 -24.45 13.16 18.65
CA ARG A 495 -25.71 12.49 19.05
C ARG A 495 -25.82 11.02 18.61
N ILE A 496 -25.11 10.56 17.59
CA ILE A 496 -25.39 9.23 17.00
C ILE A 496 -24.77 8.04 17.76
N LEU A 497 -23.90 8.25 18.75
CA LEU A 497 -23.30 7.14 19.51
C LEU A 497 -23.54 7.17 21.03
N MET A 498 -24.10 8.26 21.59
CA MET A 498 -24.54 8.24 22.99
C MET A 498 -25.96 7.69 23.19
N GLU A 499 -26.77 7.64 22.14
CA GLU A 499 -28.13 7.08 22.22
C GLU A 499 -28.17 5.54 22.07
N ASN A 500 -27.09 4.89 21.63
CA ASN A 500 -27.03 3.41 21.46
C ASN A 500 -26.04 2.70 22.41
N VAL A 501 -25.56 3.37 23.45
CA VAL A 501 -24.76 2.73 24.53
C VAL A 501 -25.55 2.64 25.84
N ASN A 502 -26.81 3.11 25.86
CA ASN A 502 -27.67 3.06 27.04
C ASN A 502 -28.90 2.15 26.92
N ASP A 503 -29.07 1.41 25.82
CA ASP A 503 -30.12 0.40 25.69
C ASP A 503 -29.53 -0.92 25.17
N ASP A 504 -28.84 -1.62 26.06
CA ASP A 504 -28.98 -3.06 26.36
C ASP A 504 -27.73 -3.57 27.09
N GLN A 505 -27.98 -4.37 28.13
CA GLN A 505 -27.03 -4.92 29.11
C GLN A 505 -25.79 -5.61 28.55
#